data_AF-A0A7V5STN4-F1
#
_entry.id   AF-A0A7V5STN4-F1
#
_cell.length_a   1.000
_cell.length_b   1.000
_cell.length_c   1.000
_cell.angle_alpha   90.00
_cell.angle_beta   90.00
_cell.angle_gamma   90.00
#
_symmetry.space_group_name_H-M   'P 1'
#
loop_
_entity.id
_entity.type
_entity.pdbx_description
1 polymer ?
#
loop_
_entity_poly.entity_id
_entity_poly.type
_entity_poly.pdbx_seq_one_letter_code
_entity_poly.pdbx_strand_id
1 'polypeptide(L)'
;YNGLSKSHPFLAASMAIFMFSLVGLPPFAGFFGKYYLFLSVVQSGYLWLALVAVIASIISIYFYIGLIINMYFKEKEGEPLTVQCKTSGVSIILSLIGVIFLGIFPSLLMNPLLNLFK
;
A
#
# COMPACT_ATOMS: atom_id res chain seq x y z
N TYR A 1 -2.71 17.46 -2.83
CA TYR A 1 -2.41 16.33 -3.74
C TYR A 1 -3.02 16.48 -5.14
N ASN A 2 -4.01 17.36 -5.35
CA ASN A 2 -4.62 17.55 -6.67
C ASN A 2 -3.56 17.87 -7.73
N GLY A 3 -3.60 17.15 -8.86
CA GLY A 3 -2.67 17.35 -9.97
C GLY A 3 -1.19 17.11 -9.63
N LEU A 4 -0.87 16.36 -8.57
CA LEU A 4 0.52 16.05 -8.19
C LEU A 4 1.29 15.42 -9.36
N SER A 5 0.63 14.55 -10.14
CA SER A 5 1.20 13.91 -11.32
C SER A 5 1.75 14.92 -12.35
N LYS A 6 1.10 16.09 -12.48
CA LYS A 6 1.53 17.15 -13.41
C LYS A 6 2.80 17.88 -12.96
N SER A 7 3.11 17.88 -11.66
CA SER A 7 4.27 18.58 -11.10
C SER A 7 5.43 17.65 -10.74
N HIS A 8 5.12 16.50 -10.14
CA HIS A 8 6.08 15.54 -9.63
C HIS A 8 5.59 14.12 -9.97
N PRO A 9 5.69 13.68 -11.23
CA PRO A 9 5.12 12.42 -11.70
C PRO A 9 5.67 11.19 -10.98
N PHE A 10 6.96 11.19 -10.65
CA PHE A 10 7.58 10.10 -9.89
C PHE A 10 6.96 9.93 -8.49
N LEU A 11 6.73 11.05 -7.80
CA LEU A 11 6.16 11.05 -6.45
C LEU A 11 4.69 10.62 -6.45
N ALA A 12 3.95 11.03 -7.48
CA ALA A 12 2.57 10.60 -7.69
C ALA A 12 2.50 9.09 -7.96
N ALA A 13 3.39 8.56 -8.81
CA ALA A 13 3.46 7.13 -9.11
C ALA A 13 3.86 6.31 -7.88
N SER A 14 4.87 6.75 -7.11
CA SER A 14 5.28 6.06 -5.89
C SER A 14 4.16 6.02 -4.85
N MET A 15 3.47 7.14 -4.65
CA MET A 15 2.31 7.22 -3.75
C MET A 15 1.18 6.30 -4.23
N ALA A 16 0.90 6.26 -5.54
CA ALA A 16 -0.13 5.37 -6.08
C ALA A 16 0.20 3.89 -5.82
N ILE A 17 1.45 3.47 -6.01
CA ILE A 17 1.91 2.10 -5.69
C ILE A 17 1.70 1.79 -4.21
N PHE A 18 2.06 2.69 -3.31
CA PHE A 18 1.83 2.49 -1.88
C PHE A 18 0.34 2.42 -1.54
N MET A 19 -0.50 3.26 -2.14
CA MET A 19 -1.95 3.21 -1.95
C MET A 19 -2.54 1.89 -2.46
N PHE A 20 -2.09 1.37 -3.60
CA PHE A 20 -2.50 0.05 -4.10
C PHE A 20 -2.04 -1.09 -3.17
N SER A 21 -0.84 -0.97 -2.58
CA SER A 21 -0.40 -1.91 -1.55
C SER A 21 -1.28 -1.86 -0.29
N LEU A 22 -1.70 -0.68 0.16
CA LEU A 22 -2.59 -0.51 1.32
C LEU A 22 -4.02 -1.00 1.06
N VAL A 23 -4.55 -0.78 -0.15
CA VAL A 23 -5.78 -1.43 -0.62
C VAL A 23 -5.63 -2.95 -0.49
N GLY A 24 -4.45 -3.47 -0.81
CA GLY A 24 -4.16 -4.89 -0.84
C GLY A 24 -4.47 -5.49 -2.20
N LEU A 25 -4.04 -4.83 -3.28
CA LEU A 25 -4.08 -5.44 -4.61
C LEU A 25 -2.90 -6.44 -4.76
N PRO A 26 -3.11 -7.65 -5.29
CA PRO A 26 -2.00 -8.48 -5.77
C PRO A 26 -1.38 -7.73 -6.96
N PRO A 27 -0.06 -7.48 -7.05
CA PRO A 27 1.11 -8.23 -6.56
C PRO A 27 1.89 -7.55 -5.39
N PHE A 28 1.25 -6.70 -4.58
CA PHE A 28 1.94 -5.94 -3.52
C PHE A 28 1.93 -6.65 -2.16
N ALA A 29 2.93 -6.36 -1.32
CA ALA A 29 3.08 -6.97 0.01
C ALA A 29 1.83 -6.83 0.90
N GLY A 30 1.10 -5.72 0.81
CA GLY A 30 -0.09 -5.50 1.63
C GLY A 30 -1.25 -6.46 1.33
N PHE A 31 -1.33 -7.05 0.12
CA PHE A 31 -2.30 -8.11 -0.18
C PHE A 31 -2.01 -9.36 0.65
N PHE A 32 -0.77 -9.85 0.62
CA PHE A 32 -0.37 -11.05 1.34
C PHE A 32 -0.49 -10.86 2.86
N GLY A 33 -0.17 -9.68 3.38
CA GLY A 33 -0.39 -9.36 4.79
C GLY A 33 -1.85 -9.55 5.22
N LYS A 34 -2.81 -8.99 4.46
CA LYS A 34 -4.24 -9.18 4.72
C LYS A 34 -4.67 -10.64 4.51
N TYR A 35 -4.18 -11.29 3.45
CA TYR A 35 -4.50 -12.68 3.12
C TYR A 35 -4.13 -13.64 4.25
N TYR A 36 -2.89 -13.57 4.77
CA TYR A 36 -2.46 -14.39 5.89
C TYR A 36 -3.23 -14.07 7.17
N LEU A 37 -3.53 -12.79 7.43
CA LEU A 37 -4.37 -12.40 8.56
C LEU A 37 -5.76 -13.04 8.48
N PHE A 38 -6.41 -12.98 7.32
CA PHE A 38 -7.72 -13.62 7.11
C PHE A 38 -7.65 -15.13 7.26
N LEU A 39 -6.61 -15.78 6.70
CA LEU A 39 -6.39 -17.21 6.87
C LEU A 39 -6.29 -17.59 8.35
N SER A 40 -5.48 -16.88 9.14
CA SER A 40 -5.30 -17.17 10.56
C SER A 40 -6.61 -16.99 11.35
N VAL A 41 -7.37 -15.95 11.05
CA VAL A 41 -8.65 -15.66 11.72
C VAL A 41 -9.71 -16.72 11.40
N VAL A 42 -9.79 -17.14 10.13
CA VAL A 42 -10.72 -18.20 9.70
C VAL A 42 -10.32 -19.56 10.29
N GLN A 43 -9.03 -19.91 10.26
CA GLN A 43 -8.53 -21.15 10.86
C GLN A 43 -8.73 -21.21 12.37
N SER A 44 -8.66 -20.06 13.04
CA SER A 44 -8.92 -19.94 14.47
C SER A 44 -10.42 -19.87 14.82
N GLY A 45 -11.30 -19.94 13.82
CA GLY A 45 -12.77 -19.95 14.01
C GLY A 45 -13.40 -18.58 14.28
N TYR A 46 -12.63 -17.48 14.24
CA TYR A 46 -13.11 -16.12 14.55
C TYR A 46 -13.74 -15.41 13.34
N LEU A 47 -14.78 -16.00 12.74
CA LEU A 47 -15.39 -15.49 11.50
C LEU A 47 -15.90 -14.04 11.60
N TRP A 48 -16.34 -13.61 12.79
CA TRP A 48 -16.77 -12.23 13.00
C TRP A 48 -15.64 -11.20 12.78
N LEU A 49 -14.43 -11.51 13.23
CA LEU A 49 -13.26 -10.65 13.01
C LEU A 49 -12.90 -10.57 11.54
N ALA A 50 -13.03 -11.68 10.79
CA ALA A 50 -12.83 -11.68 9.34
C ALA A 50 -13.82 -10.75 8.65
N LEU A 51 -15.10 -10.79 9.03
CA LEU A 51 -16.13 -9.91 8.48
C LEU A 51 -15.82 -8.43 8.73
N VAL A 52 -15.47 -8.07 9.97
CA VAL A 52 -15.09 -6.69 10.32
C VAL A 52 -13.89 -6.21 9.51
N ALA A 53 -12.86 -7.05 9.39
CA ALA A 53 -11.66 -6.71 8.63
C ALA A 53 -11.93 -6.59 7.11
N VAL A 54 -12.84 -7.40 6.55
CA VAL A 54 -13.28 -7.26 5.15
C VAL A 54 -14.02 -5.93 4.94
N ILE A 55 -14.98 -5.59 5.81
CA ILE A 55 -15.72 -4.33 5.72
C ILE A 55 -14.77 -3.12 5.83
N ALA A 56 -13.85 -3.14 6.80
CA ALA A 56 -12.84 -2.11 6.95
C ALA A 56 -11.97 -1.97 5.68
N SER A 57 -11.60 -3.09 5.07
CA SER A 57 -10.86 -3.09 3.81
C SER A 57 -11.67 -2.46 2.67
N ILE A 58 -12.97 -2.76 2.56
CA ILE A 58 -13.85 -2.16 1.54
C ILE A 58 -13.95 -0.65 1.73
N ILE A 59 -14.14 -0.18 2.97
CA ILE A 59 -14.19 1.26 3.28
C ILE A 59 -12.88 1.95 2.88
N SER A 60 -11.74 1.30 3.15
CA SER A 60 -10.42 1.86 2.84
C SER A 60 -10.20 2.09 1.33
N ILE A 61 -10.80 1.26 0.47
CA ILE A 61 -10.70 1.39 -1.00
C ILE A 61 -11.18 2.75 -1.47
N TYR A 62 -12.30 3.25 -0.93
CA TYR A 62 -12.85 4.54 -1.29
C TYR A 62 -11.85 5.68 -1.05
N PHE A 63 -11.21 5.70 0.12
CA PHE A 63 -10.23 6.73 0.47
C PHE A 63 -8.94 6.62 -0.34
N TYR A 64 -8.45 5.41 -0.56
CA TYR A 64 -7.18 5.19 -1.25
C TYR A 64 -7.27 5.43 -2.76
N ILE A 65 -8.29 4.90 -3.43
CA ILE A 65 -8.50 5.15 -4.86
C ILE A 65 -8.89 6.61 -5.08
N GLY A 66 -9.72 7.20 -4.20
CA GLY A 66 -10.08 8.61 -4.29
C GLY A 66 -8.86 9.53 -4.25
N LEU A 67 -7.85 9.21 -3.41
CA LEU A 67 -6.60 9.96 -3.39
C LEU A 67 -5.82 9.83 -4.71
N ILE A 68 -5.73 8.62 -5.28
CA ILE A 68 -5.08 8.38 -6.57
C ILE A 68 -5.79 9.18 -7.67
N ILE A 69 -7.12 9.12 -7.73
CA ILE A 69 -7.90 9.88 -8.72
C ILE A 69 -7.61 11.38 -8.60
N ASN A 70 -7.60 11.93 -7.39
CA ASN A 70 -7.28 13.33 -7.16
C ASN A 70 -5.86 13.69 -7.65
N MET A 71 -4.87 12.83 -7.45
CA MET A 71 -3.49 13.09 -7.89
C MET A 71 -3.31 13.14 -9.40
N TYR A 72 -4.09 12.38 -10.16
CA TYR A 72 -3.93 12.22 -11.61
C TYR A 72 -4.92 13.06 -12.43
N PHE A 73 -6.17 13.17 -11.99
CA PHE A 73 -7.26 13.74 -12.80
C PHE A 73 -7.65 15.16 -12.40
N LYS A 74 -7.37 15.60 -11.17
CA LYS A 74 -7.65 17.00 -10.79
C LYS A 74 -6.56 17.93 -11.31
N GLU A 75 -6.95 19.15 -11.62
CA GLU A 75 -6.01 20.21 -11.97
C GLU A 75 -5.20 20.65 -10.75
N LYS A 76 -4.01 21.18 -11.02
CA LYS A 76 -3.13 21.69 -9.98
C LYS A 76 -3.63 23.09 -9.60
N GLU A 77 -4.31 23.17 -8.46
CA GLU A 77 -4.68 24.44 -7.83
C GLU A 77 -3.60 24.81 -6.80
N GLY A 78 -2.91 25.94 -6.99
CA GLY A 78 -1.93 26.49 -6.04
C GLY A 78 -0.45 26.47 -6.47
N GLU A 79 0.39 27.08 -5.63
CA GLU A 79 1.83 27.27 -5.88
C GLU A 79 2.60 25.95 -6.05
N PRO A 80 3.71 25.94 -6.82
CA PRO A 80 4.55 24.76 -6.95
C PRO A 80 5.08 24.30 -5.59
N LEU A 81 4.72 23.06 -5.21
CA LEU A 81 5.35 22.38 -4.08
C LEU A 81 6.86 22.36 -4.28
N THR A 82 7.60 23.04 -3.42
CA THR A 82 9.06 23.00 -3.38
C THR A 82 9.49 21.72 -2.70
N VAL A 83 9.66 20.66 -3.49
CA VAL A 83 10.17 19.37 -2.98
C VAL A 83 11.68 19.48 -2.78
N GLN A 84 12.12 19.94 -1.60
CA GLN A 84 13.54 19.91 -1.22
C GLN A 84 13.93 18.51 -0.78
N CYS A 85 14.56 17.71 -1.64
CA CYS A 85 14.87 16.31 -1.32
C CYS A 85 16.21 15.84 -1.88
N LYS A 86 17.29 15.90 -1.08
CA LYS A 86 18.53 15.16 -1.37
C LYS A 86 18.52 13.74 -0.80
N THR A 87 17.80 13.50 0.31
CA THR A 87 17.79 12.20 1.03
C THR A 87 16.44 11.47 0.99
N SER A 88 15.32 12.13 0.69
CA SER A 88 13.99 11.46 0.71
C SER A 88 13.74 10.56 -0.50
N GLY A 89 14.38 10.80 -1.65
CA GLY A 89 14.19 9.99 -2.85
C GLY A 89 14.67 8.55 -2.67
N VAL A 90 15.77 8.37 -1.93
CA VAL A 90 16.37 7.04 -1.68
C VAL A 90 15.46 6.20 -0.80
N SER A 91 14.86 6.76 0.26
CA SER A 91 13.94 6.02 1.12
C SER A 91 12.65 5.63 0.39
N ILE A 92 12.15 6.49 -0.51
CA ILE A 92 10.99 6.18 -1.36
C ILE A 92 11.31 5.01 -2.30
N ILE A 93 12.47 5.04 -2.97
CA ILE A 93 12.87 3.96 -3.88
C ILE A 93 13.07 2.66 -3.11
N LEU A 94 13.75 2.71 -1.97
CA LEU A 94 13.99 1.54 -1.13
C LEU A 94 12.67 0.91 -0.64
N SER A 95 11.71 1.73 -0.21
CA SER A 95 10.39 1.26 0.22
C SER A 95 9.55 0.72 -0.93
N LEU A 96 9.61 1.33 -2.13
CA LEU A 96 8.96 0.79 -3.33
C LEU A 96 9.49 -0.60 -3.68
N ILE A 97 10.82 -0.76 -3.69
CA ILE A 97 11.46 -2.05 -3.93
C ILE A 97 10.99 -3.05 -2.88
N GLY A 98 11.01 -2.67 -1.60
CA GLY A 98 10.55 -3.54 -0.50
C GLY A 98 9.11 -4.01 -0.68
N VAL A 99 8.18 -3.10 -0.97
CA VAL A 99 6.74 -3.42 -1.13
C VAL A 99 6.48 -4.36 -2.31
N ILE A 100 7.18 -4.16 -3.43
CA ILE A 100 7.03 -5.02 -4.62
C ILE A 100 7.74 -6.35 -4.39
N PHE A 101 8.97 -6.33 -3.90
CA PHE A 101 9.77 -7.54 -3.67
C PHE A 101 9.13 -8.47 -2.66
N LEU A 102 8.66 -7.95 -1.52
CA LEU A 102 7.92 -8.73 -0.52
C LEU A 102 6.53 -9.17 -1.02
N GLY A 103 5.95 -8.43 -1.96
CA GLY A 103 4.72 -8.83 -2.63
C GLY A 103 4.91 -10.04 -3.54
N ILE A 104 6.03 -10.10 -4.28
CA ILE A 104 6.34 -11.22 -5.16
C ILE A 104 6.86 -12.43 -4.36
N PHE A 105 7.66 -12.19 -3.33
CA PHE A 105 8.28 -13.22 -2.50
C PHE A 105 7.86 -13.10 -1.02
N PRO A 106 6.57 -13.31 -0.69
CA PRO A 106 6.08 -13.20 0.69
C PRO A 106 6.71 -14.26 1.60
N SER A 107 7.14 -15.40 1.04
CA SER A 107 7.79 -16.50 1.76
C SER A 107 9.09 -16.06 2.46
N LEU A 108 9.79 -15.06 1.93
CA LEU A 108 11.05 -14.56 2.47
C LEU A 108 10.87 -13.95 3.87
N LEU A 109 9.68 -13.36 4.12
CA LEU A 109 9.30 -12.80 5.42
C LEU A 109 8.50 -13.81 6.26
N MET A 110 7.65 -14.63 5.64
CA MET A 110 6.82 -15.59 6.38
C MET A 110 7.61 -16.76 6.96
N ASN A 111 8.60 -17.31 6.24
CA ASN A 111 9.41 -18.44 6.72
C ASN A 111 10.13 -18.16 8.04
N PRO A 112 10.88 -17.04 8.20
CA PRO A 112 11.53 -16.74 9.47
C PRO A 112 10.52 -16.45 10.59
N LEU A 113 9.39 -15.80 10.30
CA LEU A 113 8.34 -15.56 11.30
C LEU A 113 7.75 -16.87 11.82
N LEU A 114 7.36 -17.78 10.93
CA LEU A 114 6.77 -19.05 11.32
C LEU A 114 7.73 -19.95 12.12
N ASN A 115 9.03 -19.86 11.85
CA ASN A 115 10.04 -20.55 12.65
C ASN A 115 10.24 -19.95 14.04
N LEU A 116 9.88 -18.68 14.25
CA LEU A 116 9.99 -18.00 15.55
C LEU A 116 8.80 -18.30 16.47
N PHE A 117 7.64 -18.60 15.89
CA PHE A 117 6.41 -18.95 16.62
C PHE A 117 6.19 -20.47 16.81
N LYS A 118 7.14 -21.30 16.34
CA LYS A 118 7.23 -22.73 16.69
C LYS A 118 8.04 -22.91 17.96
#